data_AF-A0A3G9G7J2-F1
#
_entry.id   AF-A0A3G9G7J2-F1
#
_cell.length_a   1.000
_cell.length_b   1.000
_cell.length_c   1.000
_cell.angle_alpha   90.00
_cell.angle_beta   90.00
_cell.angle_gamma   90.00
#
_symmetry.space_group_name_H-M   'P 1'
#
loop_
_entity.id
_entity.type
_entity.pdbx_description
1 polymer ?
#
loop_
_entity_poly.entity_id
_entity_poly.type
_entity_poly.pdbx_seq_one_letter_code
_entity_poly.pdbx_strand_id
1 'polypeptide(L)'
;MKNAPSSTLEDPENIPNHLSDSAGIALFAKLESFSTAALNNCLALTNAEVRYRCLHELILRRAITIDTAKTFMKDSNVKTRFEALIEAERLGLIVSEDEAKKVIIKSEPKRSGLLSSSSNPTPEEERWWNAYRHQKLCMHAEADLINSLKPDSLHSWETELALYDAYFRTHSAELRANLADGFKGALENKFEAHTKTFSNLGLDHFSTSKNLLSFIGTGLVSDGLTILCRHGSNADLPLVRKCVDSFEPYSSIELLRFLAKFGEWEDIERVVKIVGKTDPRYYGLFSNNDDNYDLAAKIVCKLATRRTIDLFNSSISPYIMTKILKFISNRDFLSLTDEHLLKMFSNESDNLRRMVALKCVQHLPKTRLSALLERYQVNGEYRYYNVIHWLDLGVSMPSDVARTVAKRASS
;
A
#
# COMPACT_ATOMS: atom_id res chain seq x y z
N MET A 1 0.71 -37.81 24.96
CA MET A 1 1.45 -36.86 24.09
C MET A 1 1.67 -37.56 22.76
N LYS A 2 0.89 -37.19 21.73
CA LYS A 2 1.06 -37.72 20.37
C LYS A 2 1.88 -36.69 19.59
N ASN A 3 3.04 -37.11 19.10
CA ASN A 3 3.91 -36.29 18.25
C ASN A 3 3.15 -35.88 17.00
N ALA A 4 2.95 -34.57 16.81
CA ALA A 4 2.58 -34.01 15.53
C ALA A 4 3.76 -34.20 14.56
N PRO A 5 3.52 -34.54 13.29
CA PRO A 5 4.60 -34.63 12.31
C PRO A 5 5.15 -33.21 12.09
N SER A 6 6.40 -33.03 12.47
CA SER A 6 7.26 -31.93 12.03
C SER A 6 7.51 -32.10 10.54
N SER A 7 6.61 -31.58 9.70
CA SER A 7 6.89 -31.39 8.27
C SER A 7 7.80 -30.17 8.14
N THR A 8 9.10 -30.39 8.29
CA THR A 8 10.11 -29.41 7.89
C THR A 8 10.01 -29.24 6.38
N LEU A 9 9.56 -28.05 5.95
CA LEU A 9 9.62 -27.55 4.58
C LEU A 9 11.08 -27.22 4.19
N GLU A 10 12.01 -28.13 4.48
CA GLU A 10 13.45 -27.92 4.31
C GLU A 10 13.98 -28.45 2.97
N ASP A 11 13.12 -29.08 2.15
CA ASP A 11 13.53 -29.55 0.83
C ASP A 11 12.97 -28.64 -0.28
N PRO A 12 13.69 -27.53 -0.61
CA PRO A 12 13.27 -26.58 -1.65
C PRO A 12 13.24 -27.20 -3.04
N GLU A 13 13.81 -28.39 -3.25
CA GLU A 13 13.76 -29.11 -4.53
C GLU A 13 12.36 -29.66 -4.85
N ASN A 14 11.43 -29.65 -3.89
CA ASN A 14 10.08 -30.20 -4.04
C ASN A 14 8.96 -29.15 -4.04
N ILE A 15 9.28 -27.88 -4.25
CA ILE A 15 8.26 -26.82 -4.34
C ILE A 15 7.52 -26.95 -5.69
N PRO A 16 6.19 -27.14 -5.70
CA PRO A 16 5.43 -27.27 -6.94
C PRO A 16 5.59 -26.03 -7.82
N ASN A 17 5.81 -26.23 -9.12
CA ASN A 17 5.89 -25.14 -10.09
C ASN A 17 4.60 -24.30 -10.17
N HIS A 18 3.46 -24.88 -9.79
CA HIS A 18 2.17 -24.22 -9.75
C HIS A 18 1.68 -24.09 -8.31
N LEU A 19 1.99 -22.95 -7.68
CA LEU A 19 1.35 -22.51 -6.44
C LEU A 19 0.26 -21.51 -6.79
N SER A 20 -0.94 -21.67 -6.21
CA SER A 20 -1.96 -20.61 -6.27
C SER A 20 -1.44 -19.36 -5.56
N ASP A 21 -1.90 -18.18 -5.99
CA ASP A 21 -1.36 -16.90 -5.47
C ASP A 21 -1.44 -16.81 -3.94
N SER A 22 -2.54 -17.26 -3.34
CA SER A 22 -2.72 -17.21 -1.88
C SER A 22 -1.87 -18.24 -1.12
N ALA A 23 -1.70 -19.45 -1.64
CA ALA A 23 -0.88 -20.48 -1.02
C ALA A 23 0.62 -20.19 -1.15
N GLY A 24 1.04 -19.66 -2.31
CA GLY A 24 2.40 -19.19 -2.54
C GLY A 24 2.76 -18.06 -1.57
N ILE A 25 1.95 -17.00 -1.50
CA ILE A 25 2.24 -15.86 -0.63
C ILE A 25 2.36 -16.27 0.85
N ALA A 26 1.53 -17.23 1.31
CA ALA A 26 1.58 -17.72 2.69
C ALA A 26 2.85 -18.54 2.98
N LEU A 27 3.28 -19.39 2.03
CA LEU A 27 4.50 -20.18 2.17
C LEU A 27 5.75 -19.30 2.23
N PHE A 28 5.77 -18.24 1.43
CA PHE A 28 6.86 -17.27 1.35
C PHE A 28 6.68 -16.08 2.32
N ALA A 29 5.91 -16.26 3.41
CA ALA A 29 5.75 -15.22 4.44
C ALA A 29 7.00 -15.05 5.33
N LYS A 30 7.92 -16.02 5.33
CA LYS A 30 9.18 -16.01 6.11
C LYS A 30 10.38 -16.35 5.24
N LEU A 31 10.67 -15.51 4.24
CA LEU A 31 11.78 -15.73 3.29
C LEU A 31 13.15 -15.84 3.98
N GLU A 32 13.32 -15.14 5.09
CA GLU A 32 14.54 -15.14 5.90
C GLU A 32 14.97 -16.56 6.33
N SER A 33 14.03 -17.51 6.48
CA SER A 33 14.36 -18.89 6.87
C SER A 33 14.83 -19.76 5.71
N PHE A 34 14.68 -19.33 4.45
CA PHE A 34 15.12 -20.10 3.29
C PHE A 34 16.62 -19.89 3.06
N SER A 35 17.33 -20.93 2.63
CA SER A 35 18.72 -20.81 2.22
C SER A 35 18.85 -20.02 0.91
N THR A 36 20.02 -19.43 0.65
CA THR A 36 20.28 -18.71 -0.62
C THR A 36 20.11 -19.62 -1.84
N ALA A 37 20.51 -20.90 -1.74
CA ALA A 37 20.31 -21.88 -2.81
C ALA A 37 18.82 -22.16 -3.05
N ALA A 38 18.03 -22.31 -1.98
CA ALA A 38 16.58 -22.47 -2.08
C ALA A 38 15.91 -21.29 -2.80
N LEU A 39 16.27 -20.07 -2.41
CA LEU A 39 15.72 -18.85 -3.02
C LEU A 39 16.09 -18.74 -4.50
N ASN A 40 17.32 -19.10 -4.88
CA ASN A 40 17.74 -19.16 -6.28
C ASN A 40 16.91 -20.15 -7.10
N ASN A 41 16.57 -21.32 -6.54
CA ASN A 41 15.69 -22.28 -7.21
C ASN A 41 14.27 -21.70 -7.38
N CYS A 42 13.77 -20.98 -6.38
CA CYS A 42 12.45 -20.34 -6.43
C CYS A 42 12.33 -19.23 -7.50
N LEU A 43 13.45 -18.68 -7.97
CA LEU A 43 13.46 -17.72 -9.09
C LEU A 43 12.97 -18.33 -10.42
N ALA A 44 12.98 -19.65 -10.57
CA ALA A 44 12.47 -20.33 -11.77
C ALA A 44 10.94 -20.56 -11.76
N LEU A 45 10.25 -20.25 -10.66
CA LEU A 45 8.80 -20.50 -10.51
C LEU A 45 7.95 -19.60 -11.42
N THR A 46 6.79 -20.09 -11.86
CA THR A 46 5.92 -19.31 -12.76
C THR A 46 5.20 -18.15 -12.04
N ASN A 47 5.06 -18.21 -10.72
CA ASN A 47 4.39 -17.18 -9.94
C ASN A 47 5.24 -15.91 -9.83
N ALA A 48 4.76 -14.82 -10.43
CA ALA A 48 5.45 -13.52 -10.49
C ALA A 48 5.76 -12.91 -9.11
N GLU A 49 4.82 -12.98 -8.17
CA GLU A 49 4.97 -12.40 -6.83
C GLU A 49 5.99 -13.19 -6.00
N VAL A 50 5.99 -14.52 -6.13
CA VAL A 50 7.01 -15.37 -5.49
C VAL A 50 8.41 -15.05 -6.03
N ARG A 51 8.56 -14.91 -7.36
CA ARG A 51 9.85 -14.52 -7.96
C ARG A 51 10.32 -13.16 -7.47
N TYR A 52 9.44 -12.15 -7.48
CA TYR A 52 9.74 -10.82 -6.94
C TYR A 52 10.27 -10.89 -5.51
N ARG A 53 9.56 -11.59 -4.63
CA ARG A 53 9.93 -11.76 -3.22
C ARG A 53 11.27 -12.45 -3.04
N CYS A 54 11.53 -13.53 -3.79
CA CYS A 54 12.80 -14.24 -3.72
C CYS A 54 13.96 -13.38 -4.23
N LEU A 55 13.75 -12.64 -5.34
CA LEU A 55 14.73 -11.70 -5.87
C LEU A 55 15.07 -10.62 -4.85
N HIS A 56 14.05 -9.99 -4.25
CA HIS A 56 14.20 -8.97 -3.22
C HIS A 56 15.07 -9.47 -2.06
N GLU A 57 14.74 -10.63 -1.51
CA GLU A 57 15.50 -11.25 -0.42
C GLU A 57 16.96 -11.55 -0.81
N LEU A 58 17.20 -12.03 -2.03
CA LEU A 58 18.55 -12.27 -2.54
C LEU A 58 19.35 -10.97 -2.71
N ILE A 59 18.71 -9.87 -3.11
CA ILE A 59 19.33 -8.53 -3.18
C ILE A 59 19.74 -8.07 -1.78
N LEU A 60 18.84 -8.20 -0.79
CA LEU A 60 19.15 -7.86 0.61
C LEU A 60 20.36 -8.66 1.13
N ARG A 61 20.48 -9.92 0.72
CA ARG A 61 21.62 -10.80 1.04
C ARG A 61 22.88 -10.55 0.21
N ARG A 62 22.83 -9.64 -0.77
CA ARG A 62 23.90 -9.40 -1.77
C ARG A 62 24.31 -10.69 -2.49
N ALA A 63 23.34 -11.55 -2.77
CA ALA A 63 23.54 -12.87 -3.38
C ALA A 63 23.11 -12.93 -4.86
N ILE A 64 22.85 -11.78 -5.48
CA ILE A 64 22.52 -11.65 -6.91
C ILE A 64 23.77 -11.27 -7.71
N THR A 65 23.94 -11.92 -8.86
CA THR A 65 24.96 -11.56 -9.85
C THR A 65 24.39 -10.59 -10.88
N ILE A 66 25.26 -9.84 -11.56
CA ILE A 66 24.86 -8.91 -12.63
C ILE A 66 24.10 -9.65 -13.76
N ASP A 67 24.47 -10.89 -14.08
CA ASP A 67 23.80 -11.70 -15.12
C ASP A 67 22.41 -12.17 -14.69
N THR A 68 22.25 -12.49 -13.39
CA THR A 68 20.95 -12.81 -12.81
C THR A 68 20.05 -11.57 -12.86
N ALA A 69 20.55 -10.41 -12.44
CA ALA A 69 19.83 -9.14 -12.52
C ALA A 69 19.40 -8.81 -13.97
N LYS A 70 20.31 -8.92 -14.94
CA LYS A 70 20.00 -8.73 -16.38
C LYS A 70 18.91 -9.67 -16.89
N THR A 71 18.87 -10.90 -16.41
CA THR A 71 17.78 -11.84 -16.73
C THR A 71 16.44 -11.32 -16.22
N PHE A 72 16.39 -10.86 -14.96
CA PHE A 72 15.17 -10.38 -14.32
C PHE A 72 14.69 -9.00 -14.78
N MET A 73 15.55 -8.20 -15.45
CA MET A 73 15.11 -7.01 -16.18
C MET A 73 14.09 -7.32 -17.28
N LYS A 74 13.92 -8.59 -17.69
CA LYS A 74 12.94 -9.02 -18.70
C LYS A 74 11.66 -9.64 -18.10
N ASP A 75 11.56 -9.73 -16.77
CA ASP A 75 10.46 -10.41 -16.07
C ASP A 75 9.08 -9.87 -16.47
N SER A 76 8.03 -10.68 -16.37
CA SER A 76 6.65 -10.26 -16.59
C SER A 76 6.19 -9.20 -15.57
N ASN A 77 6.70 -9.26 -14.34
CA ASN A 77 6.33 -8.37 -13.25
C ASN A 77 7.19 -7.10 -13.23
N VAL A 78 6.54 -5.94 -13.16
CA VAL A 78 7.24 -4.64 -13.17
C VAL A 78 8.09 -4.39 -11.93
N LYS A 79 7.66 -4.86 -10.75
CA LYS A 79 8.43 -4.74 -9.50
C LYS A 79 9.74 -5.51 -9.59
N THR A 80 9.68 -6.73 -10.13
CA THR A 80 10.87 -7.56 -10.39
C THR A 80 11.83 -6.87 -11.36
N ARG A 81 11.32 -6.30 -12.47
CA ARG A 81 12.15 -5.56 -13.43
C ARG A 81 12.81 -4.33 -12.80
N PHE A 82 12.07 -3.60 -11.97
CA PHE A 82 12.57 -2.45 -11.23
C PHE A 82 13.74 -2.81 -10.31
N GLU A 83 13.56 -3.80 -9.44
CA GLU A 83 14.62 -4.19 -8.49
C GLU A 83 15.84 -4.76 -9.21
N ALA A 84 15.62 -5.56 -10.25
CA ALA A 84 16.69 -6.11 -11.06
C ALA A 84 17.50 -5.02 -11.77
N LEU A 85 16.84 -3.98 -12.29
CA LEU A 85 17.49 -2.84 -12.94
C LEU A 85 18.36 -2.06 -11.94
N ILE A 86 17.81 -1.69 -10.78
CA ILE A 86 18.55 -0.97 -9.74
C ILE A 86 19.75 -1.79 -9.26
N GLU A 87 19.57 -3.09 -9.01
CA GLU A 87 20.67 -3.94 -8.57
C GLU A 87 21.73 -4.10 -9.67
N ALA A 88 21.35 -4.23 -10.93
CA ALA A 88 22.29 -4.30 -12.03
C ALA A 88 23.16 -3.03 -12.12
N GLU A 89 22.55 -1.85 -12.00
CA GLU A 89 23.30 -0.58 -11.95
C GLU A 89 24.22 -0.50 -10.74
N ARG A 90 23.75 -0.94 -9.56
CA ARG A 90 24.58 -1.01 -8.34
C ARG A 90 25.78 -1.95 -8.49
N LEU A 91 25.64 -3.01 -9.27
CA LEU A 91 26.71 -3.95 -9.63
C LEU A 91 27.60 -3.46 -10.79
N GLY A 92 27.39 -2.23 -11.27
CA GLY A 92 28.24 -1.58 -12.27
C GLY A 92 27.72 -1.64 -13.71
N LEU A 93 26.48 -2.09 -13.95
CA LEU A 93 25.87 -1.96 -15.27
C LEU A 93 25.55 -0.49 -15.57
N ILE A 94 26.02 0.03 -16.68
CA ILE A 94 25.62 1.36 -17.14
C ILE A 94 24.38 1.21 -18.01
N VAL A 95 23.27 1.79 -17.59
CA VAL A 95 21.99 1.78 -18.33
C VAL A 95 21.57 3.22 -18.62
N SER A 96 21.28 3.51 -19.89
CA SER A 96 20.73 4.81 -20.29
C SER A 96 19.30 5.00 -19.77
N GLU A 97 18.83 6.24 -19.66
CA GLU A 97 17.45 6.51 -19.23
C GLU A 97 16.41 5.85 -20.16
N ASP A 98 16.66 5.87 -21.48
CA ASP A 98 15.79 5.24 -22.47
C ASP A 98 15.75 3.71 -22.35
N GLU A 99 16.89 3.07 -22.10
CA GLU A 99 16.95 1.63 -21.86
C GLU A 99 16.23 1.24 -20.57
N ALA A 100 16.47 1.99 -19.49
CA ALA A 100 15.79 1.81 -18.22
C ALA A 100 14.27 1.97 -18.37
N LYS A 101 13.83 2.99 -19.12
CA LYS A 101 12.41 3.21 -19.39
C LYS A 101 11.78 2.04 -20.14
N LYS A 102 12.47 1.48 -21.13
CA LYS A 102 12.03 0.28 -21.87
C LYS A 102 11.99 -0.98 -21.00
N VAL A 103 12.84 -1.07 -19.99
CA VAL A 103 12.81 -2.15 -19.00
C VAL A 103 11.57 -2.03 -18.12
N ILE A 104 11.27 -0.85 -17.60
CA ILE A 104 10.11 -0.65 -16.70
C ILE A 104 8.79 -0.69 -17.47
N ILE A 105 8.67 0.10 -18.53
CA ILE A 105 7.46 0.25 -19.34
C ILE A 105 7.52 -0.73 -20.51
N LYS A 106 6.78 -1.84 -20.42
CA LYS A 106 6.67 -2.77 -21.54
C LYS A 106 5.73 -2.19 -22.58
N SER A 107 6.30 -1.60 -23.63
CA SER A 107 5.57 -1.36 -24.88
C SER A 107 5.36 -2.69 -25.59
N GLU A 108 4.39 -3.49 -25.16
CA GLU A 108 4.04 -4.69 -25.93
C GLU A 108 3.43 -4.25 -27.28
N PRO A 109 4.00 -4.66 -28.42
CA PRO A 109 3.34 -4.45 -29.70
C PRO A 109 2.06 -5.29 -29.70
N LYS A 110 0.90 -4.64 -29.60
CA LYS A 110 -0.37 -5.32 -29.75
C LYS A 110 -0.39 -6.00 -31.12
N ARG A 111 -0.72 -7.30 -31.13
CA ARG A 111 -0.89 -8.09 -32.34
C ARG A 111 -1.89 -7.41 -33.29
N SER A 112 -1.39 -6.96 -34.43
CA SER A 112 -2.06 -6.77 -35.73
C SER A 112 -3.47 -6.15 -35.72
N GLY A 113 -3.51 -4.83 -35.85
CA GLY A 113 -4.67 -4.07 -36.33
C GLY A 113 -4.19 -2.71 -36.84
N LEU A 114 -4.73 -2.23 -37.97
CA LEU A 114 -4.25 -1.06 -38.75
C LEU A 114 -4.36 0.31 -38.04
N LEU A 115 -4.58 0.33 -36.72
CA LEU A 115 -4.67 1.52 -35.86
C LEU A 115 -3.75 1.32 -34.65
N SER A 116 -2.44 1.21 -34.92
CA SER A 116 -1.41 1.05 -33.88
C SER A 116 -1.16 2.39 -33.17
N SER A 117 -2.04 2.76 -32.25
CA SER A 117 -1.69 3.73 -31.20
C SER A 117 -0.75 3.04 -30.20
N SER A 118 0.36 3.71 -29.88
CA SER A 118 1.28 3.34 -28.81
C SER A 118 0.50 2.95 -27.55
N SER A 119 0.77 1.78 -26.98
CA SER A 119 0.20 1.40 -25.70
C SER A 119 0.69 2.37 -24.64
N ASN A 120 -0.21 3.19 -24.09
CA ASN A 120 0.12 4.03 -22.95
C ASN A 120 0.60 3.15 -21.79
N PRO A 121 1.61 3.60 -21.02
CA PRO A 121 2.07 2.90 -19.82
C PRO A 121 0.90 2.59 -18.89
N THR A 122 0.92 1.42 -18.25
CA THR A 122 -0.03 1.17 -17.17
C THR A 122 0.27 2.09 -15.98
N PRO A 123 -0.71 2.42 -15.12
CA PRO A 123 -0.48 3.25 -13.92
C PRO A 123 0.59 2.65 -13.00
N GLU A 124 0.66 1.32 -12.93
CA GLU A 124 1.68 0.63 -12.15
C GLU A 124 3.08 0.83 -12.74
N GLU A 125 3.24 0.74 -14.07
CA GLU A 125 4.53 0.99 -14.73
C GLU A 125 4.99 2.44 -14.58
N GLU A 126 4.08 3.41 -14.71
CA GLU A 126 4.40 4.82 -14.49
C GLU A 126 4.86 5.07 -13.05
N ARG A 127 4.20 4.45 -12.07
CA ARG A 127 4.62 4.50 -10.66
C ARG A 127 6.03 3.97 -10.46
N TRP A 128 6.36 2.80 -11.02
CA TRP A 128 7.70 2.22 -10.88
C TRP A 128 8.76 2.97 -11.68
N TRP A 129 8.37 3.60 -12.78
CA TRP A 129 9.26 4.50 -13.53
C TRP A 129 9.64 5.71 -12.68
N ASN A 130 8.67 6.31 -12.00
CA ASN A 130 8.92 7.42 -11.08
C ASN A 130 9.78 7.01 -9.88
N ALA A 131 9.51 5.83 -9.30
CA ALA A 131 10.35 5.26 -8.26
C ALA A 131 11.80 5.02 -8.74
N TYR A 132 11.99 4.57 -9.98
CA TYR A 132 13.32 4.39 -10.58
C TYR A 132 14.07 5.70 -10.74
N ARG A 133 13.42 6.74 -11.27
CA ARG A 133 14.06 8.05 -11.41
C ARG A 133 14.53 8.60 -10.06
N HIS A 134 13.70 8.48 -9.02
CA HIS A 134 14.06 8.87 -7.66
C HIS A 134 15.22 8.04 -7.11
N GLN A 135 15.17 6.71 -7.26
CA GLN A 135 16.24 5.84 -6.78
C GLN A 135 17.57 6.09 -7.50
N LYS A 136 17.54 6.38 -8.80
CA LYS A 136 18.71 6.74 -9.59
C LYS A 136 19.36 8.02 -9.07
N LEU A 137 18.56 9.04 -8.75
CA LEU A 137 19.05 10.25 -8.08
C LEU A 137 19.68 9.93 -6.72
N CYS A 138 19.05 9.06 -5.92
CA CYS A 138 19.60 8.64 -4.62
C CYS A 138 20.94 7.90 -4.70
N MET A 139 21.35 7.41 -5.88
CA MET A 139 22.65 6.77 -6.10
C MET A 139 23.79 7.79 -6.37
N HIS A 140 23.47 9.06 -6.61
CA HIS A 140 24.49 10.10 -6.81
C HIS A 140 25.18 10.49 -5.50
N ALA A 141 26.42 10.96 -5.61
CA ALA A 141 27.14 11.55 -4.49
C ALA A 141 26.44 12.82 -4.00
N GLU A 142 26.53 13.11 -2.70
CA GLU A 142 25.88 14.26 -2.07
C GLU A 142 26.25 15.57 -2.77
N ALA A 143 27.54 15.75 -3.07
CA ALA A 143 28.05 16.91 -3.77
C ALA A 143 27.43 17.08 -5.17
N ASP A 144 27.21 15.99 -5.90
CA ASP A 144 26.60 16.04 -7.24
C ASP A 144 25.12 16.42 -7.16
N LEU A 145 24.40 15.92 -6.15
CA LEU A 145 23.02 16.32 -5.90
C LEU A 145 22.95 17.82 -5.55
N ILE A 146 23.78 18.28 -4.61
CA ILE A 146 23.84 19.70 -4.23
C ILE A 146 24.18 20.60 -5.45
N ASN A 147 25.15 20.21 -6.26
CA ASN A 147 25.55 20.96 -7.45
C ASN A 147 24.49 20.95 -8.55
N SER A 148 23.60 19.95 -8.58
CA SER A 148 22.51 19.86 -9.55
C SER A 148 21.21 20.52 -9.07
N LEU A 149 21.14 20.96 -7.81
CA LEU A 149 20.06 21.82 -7.33
C LEU A 149 20.08 23.14 -8.10
N LYS A 150 19.02 23.38 -8.86
CA LYS A 150 18.77 24.65 -9.55
C LYS A 150 17.79 25.45 -8.69
N PRO A 151 18.26 26.43 -7.90
CA PRO A 151 17.40 27.15 -6.95
C PRO A 151 16.30 27.96 -7.65
N ASP A 152 16.48 28.28 -8.93
CA ASP A 152 15.54 28.98 -9.79
C ASP A 152 14.61 28.03 -10.57
N SER A 153 14.78 26.71 -10.48
CA SER A 153 13.95 25.74 -11.19
C SER A 153 12.86 25.15 -10.29
N LEU A 154 11.60 25.35 -10.68
CA LEU A 154 10.43 24.72 -10.07
C LEU A 154 10.35 23.20 -10.32
N HIS A 155 11.24 22.65 -11.16
CA HIS A 155 11.31 21.23 -11.51
C HIS A 155 12.48 20.50 -10.83
N SER A 156 13.14 21.14 -9.85
CA SER A 156 14.29 20.58 -9.14
C SER A 156 13.93 19.78 -7.88
N TRP A 157 12.64 19.57 -7.62
CA TRP A 157 12.17 18.97 -6.37
C TRP A 157 12.58 17.51 -6.23
N GLU A 158 12.64 16.75 -7.32
CA GLU A 158 13.06 15.36 -7.32
C GLU A 158 14.50 15.21 -6.84
N THR A 159 15.39 16.15 -7.19
CA THR A 159 16.78 16.18 -6.72
C THR A 159 16.85 16.49 -5.22
N GLU A 160 16.05 17.45 -4.77
CA GLU A 160 15.98 17.83 -3.35
C GLU A 160 15.40 16.71 -2.47
N LEU A 161 14.33 16.06 -2.93
CA LEU A 161 13.76 14.88 -2.27
C LEU A 161 14.75 13.72 -2.25
N ALA A 162 15.51 13.49 -3.32
CA ALA A 162 16.56 12.47 -3.35
C ALA A 162 17.71 12.80 -2.37
N LEU A 163 18.06 14.08 -2.22
CA LEU A 163 19.04 14.54 -1.21
C LEU A 163 18.54 14.23 0.21
N TYR A 164 17.28 14.53 0.50
CA TYR A 164 16.67 14.20 1.79
C TYR A 164 16.63 12.69 2.07
N ASP A 165 16.40 11.87 1.05
CA ASP A 165 16.28 10.42 1.18
C ASP A 165 17.66 9.76 1.36
N ALA A 166 18.57 9.99 0.42
CA ALA A 166 19.90 9.36 0.42
C ALA A 166 20.78 9.83 1.60
N TYR A 167 20.66 11.11 1.98
CA TYR A 167 21.50 11.77 2.99
C TYR A 167 20.69 12.26 4.19
N PHE A 168 19.66 11.49 4.58
CA PHE A 168 18.71 11.84 5.62
C PHE A 168 19.34 12.29 6.95
N ARG A 169 20.45 11.67 7.38
CA ARG A 169 21.12 12.07 8.64
C ARG A 169 21.55 13.54 8.63
N THR A 170 22.01 14.03 7.48
CA THR A 170 22.47 15.41 7.30
C THR A 170 21.29 16.36 7.09
N HIS A 171 20.33 15.98 6.25
CA HIS A 171 19.29 16.90 5.77
C HIS A 171 17.91 16.74 6.43
N SER A 172 17.74 15.82 7.39
CA SER A 172 16.43 15.59 8.01
C SER A 172 15.91 16.77 8.84
N ALA A 173 16.78 17.66 9.32
CA ALA A 173 16.34 18.88 10.01
C ALA A 173 15.62 19.83 9.05
N GLU A 174 16.16 20.00 7.85
CA GLU A 174 15.56 20.81 6.79
C GLU A 174 14.25 20.18 6.29
N LEU A 175 14.25 18.87 6.02
CA LEU A 175 13.02 18.15 5.65
C LEU A 175 11.92 18.35 6.70
N ARG A 176 12.24 18.25 8.00
CA ARG A 176 11.26 18.50 9.07
C ARG A 176 10.76 19.94 9.09
N ALA A 177 11.63 20.92 8.86
CA ALA A 177 11.25 22.31 8.78
C ALA A 177 10.28 22.56 7.61
N ASN A 178 10.59 22.01 6.44
CA ASN A 178 9.72 22.07 5.26
C ASN A 178 8.39 21.33 5.48
N LEU A 179 8.39 20.16 6.13
CA LEU A 179 7.14 19.47 6.47
C LEU A 179 6.31 20.26 7.50
N ALA A 180 6.94 21.00 8.40
CA ALA A 180 6.25 21.74 9.45
C ALA A 180 5.40 22.89 8.90
N ASP A 181 5.74 23.46 7.75
CA ASP A 181 4.97 24.52 7.09
C ASP A 181 4.28 24.06 5.79
N GLY A 182 4.38 22.77 5.45
CA GLY A 182 3.78 22.20 4.24
C GLY A 182 4.54 22.56 2.96
N PHE A 183 5.87 22.73 3.06
CA PHE A 183 6.79 23.20 2.02
C PHE A 183 6.51 24.62 1.55
N LYS A 184 5.73 25.40 2.31
CA LYS A 184 5.27 26.72 1.88
C LYS A 184 6.45 27.67 1.68
N GLY A 185 7.33 27.81 2.67
CA GLY A 185 8.48 28.71 2.58
C GLY A 185 9.44 28.31 1.47
N ALA A 186 9.72 27.01 1.32
CA ALA A 186 10.56 26.49 0.25
C ALA A 186 9.96 26.81 -1.14
N LEU A 187 8.66 26.58 -1.32
CA LEU A 187 7.96 26.88 -2.57
C LEU A 187 7.94 28.38 -2.90
N GLU A 188 7.63 29.23 -1.92
CA GLU A 188 7.62 30.68 -2.09
C GLU A 188 9.01 31.21 -2.48
N ASN A 189 10.07 30.71 -1.83
CA ASN A 189 11.44 31.09 -2.14
C ASN A 189 11.85 30.70 -3.57
N LYS A 190 11.57 29.46 -4.00
CA LYS A 190 11.87 29.02 -5.38
C LYS A 190 11.04 29.79 -6.41
N PHE A 191 9.78 30.10 -6.07
CA PHE A 191 8.92 30.89 -6.94
C PHE A 191 9.44 32.32 -7.09
N GLU A 192 9.88 32.96 -6.00
CA GLU A 192 10.49 34.30 -6.04
C GLU A 192 11.81 34.31 -6.84
N ALA A 193 12.65 33.28 -6.68
CA ALA A 193 13.87 33.13 -7.47
C ALA A 193 13.56 32.99 -8.96
N HIS A 194 12.59 32.13 -9.32
CA HIS A 194 12.14 31.94 -10.69
C HIS A 194 11.56 33.24 -11.28
N THR A 195 10.70 33.96 -10.54
CA THR A 195 10.11 35.20 -11.06
C THR A 195 11.17 36.27 -11.32
N LYS A 196 12.18 36.43 -10.45
CA LYS A 196 13.30 37.37 -10.70
C LYS A 196 14.07 37.06 -12.00
N THR A 197 14.21 35.78 -12.33
CA THR A 197 14.88 35.35 -13.57
C THR A 197 14.03 35.65 -14.82
N PHE A 198 12.72 35.47 -14.74
CA PHE A 198 11.80 35.59 -15.89
C PHE A 198 11.08 36.95 -16.02
N SER A 199 11.00 37.77 -14.97
CA SER A 199 10.46 39.13 -15.04
C SER A 199 11.26 40.02 -16.00
N ASN A 200 12.54 39.71 -16.21
CA ASN A 200 13.38 40.35 -17.21
C ASN A 200 12.99 40.03 -18.67
N LEU A 201 12.06 39.08 -18.88
CA LEU A 201 11.59 38.64 -20.20
C LEU A 201 10.17 39.15 -20.54
N GLY A 202 9.54 39.95 -19.67
CA GLY A 202 8.26 40.63 -19.97
C GLY A 202 7.02 39.73 -20.04
N LEU A 203 7.08 38.50 -19.50
CA LEU A 203 5.97 37.54 -19.51
C LEU A 203 5.15 37.62 -18.21
N ASP A 204 4.16 38.51 -18.19
CA ASP A 204 3.32 38.82 -17.02
C ASP A 204 2.08 37.88 -16.90
N HIS A 205 2.32 36.56 -16.89
CA HIS A 205 1.26 35.53 -16.83
C HIS A 205 1.46 34.54 -15.68
N PHE A 206 1.30 34.99 -14.43
CA PHE A 206 1.37 34.09 -13.26
C PHE A 206 0.31 34.36 -12.18
N SER A 207 -0.86 34.89 -12.54
CA SER A 207 -2.03 34.98 -11.64
C SER A 207 -2.76 33.64 -11.39
N THR A 208 -2.34 32.56 -12.05
CA THR A 208 -2.88 31.18 -11.91
C THR A 208 -2.27 30.39 -10.72
N SER A 209 -1.49 31.03 -9.85
CA SER A 209 -0.44 30.37 -9.05
C SER A 209 -0.86 29.74 -7.72
N LYS A 210 -2.01 30.05 -7.11
CA LYS A 210 -2.35 29.48 -5.78
C LYS A 210 -2.75 28.01 -5.81
N ASN A 211 -3.58 27.61 -6.78
CA ASN A 211 -4.03 26.22 -6.88
C ASN A 211 -2.89 25.30 -7.31
N LEU A 212 -2.00 25.78 -8.21
CA LEU A 212 -0.81 25.05 -8.62
C LEU A 212 0.17 24.87 -7.45
N LEU A 213 0.43 25.92 -6.67
CA LEU A 213 1.29 25.83 -5.48
C LEU A 213 0.72 24.88 -4.43
N SER A 214 -0.60 24.90 -4.21
CA SER A 214 -1.28 23.95 -3.31
C SER A 214 -1.16 22.50 -3.79
N PHE A 215 -1.33 22.27 -5.09
CA PHE A 215 -1.17 20.96 -5.71
C PHE A 215 0.27 20.44 -5.56
N ILE A 216 1.26 21.27 -5.91
CA ILE A 216 2.68 20.94 -5.77
C ILE A 216 3.02 20.68 -4.30
N GLY A 217 2.58 21.56 -3.39
CA GLY A 217 2.80 21.43 -1.96
C GLY A 217 2.24 20.13 -1.39
N THR A 218 1.05 19.71 -1.82
CA THR A 218 0.47 18.42 -1.40
C THR A 218 1.33 17.24 -1.86
N GLY A 219 1.85 17.29 -3.10
CA GLY A 219 2.81 16.30 -3.61
C GLY A 219 4.09 16.26 -2.78
N LEU A 220 4.71 17.42 -2.53
CA LEU A 220 5.94 17.53 -1.75
C LEU A 220 5.78 17.06 -0.30
N VAL A 221 4.66 17.41 0.35
CA VAL A 221 4.35 16.91 1.70
C VAL A 221 4.18 15.40 1.67
N SER A 222 3.53 14.84 0.65
CA SER A 222 3.34 13.38 0.52
C SER A 222 4.67 12.64 0.35
N ASP A 223 5.54 13.15 -0.52
CA ASP A 223 6.86 12.56 -0.79
C ASP A 223 7.79 12.73 0.42
N GLY A 224 7.82 13.94 1.02
CA GLY A 224 8.59 14.23 2.22
C GLY A 224 8.15 13.40 3.43
N LEU A 225 6.84 13.21 3.64
CA LEU A 225 6.33 12.30 4.68
C LEU A 225 6.72 10.85 4.41
N THR A 226 6.71 10.42 3.15
CA THR A 226 7.13 9.06 2.78
C THR A 226 8.58 8.83 3.18
N ILE A 227 9.48 9.78 2.89
CA ILE A 227 10.89 9.75 3.32
C ILE A 227 10.98 9.73 4.86
N LEU A 228 10.36 10.69 5.53
CA LEU A 228 10.39 10.80 7.00
C LEU A 228 9.89 9.52 7.70
N CYS A 229 8.77 8.98 7.22
CA CYS A 229 8.15 7.77 7.78
C CYS A 229 8.98 6.51 7.54
N ARG A 230 9.70 6.42 6.40
CA ARG A 230 10.61 5.30 6.11
C ARG A 230 11.74 5.21 7.13
N HIS A 231 12.29 6.35 7.57
CA HIS A 231 13.31 6.39 8.62
C HIS A 231 12.76 6.12 10.02
N GLY A 232 11.46 6.31 10.24
CA GLY A 232 10.72 5.65 11.31
C GLY A 232 11.12 6.04 12.73
N SER A 233 11.28 7.33 13.01
CA SER A 233 11.50 7.87 14.36
C SER A 233 10.19 8.21 15.08
N ASN A 234 9.99 7.70 16.30
CA ASN A 234 8.80 8.02 17.10
C ASN A 234 8.67 9.52 17.41
N ALA A 235 9.79 10.23 17.51
CA ALA A 235 9.80 11.67 17.79
C ALA A 235 9.12 12.49 16.68
N ASP A 236 8.95 11.91 15.48
CA ASP A 236 8.32 12.54 14.34
C ASP A 236 6.78 12.39 14.35
N LEU A 237 6.18 11.61 15.25
CA LEU A 237 4.73 11.38 15.30
C LEU A 237 3.90 12.68 15.40
N PRO A 238 4.25 13.67 16.25
CA PRO A 238 3.52 14.94 16.28
C PRO A 238 3.54 15.69 14.95
N LEU A 239 4.68 15.69 14.25
CA LEU A 239 4.81 16.31 12.93
C LEU A 239 3.99 15.55 11.89
N VAL A 240 4.06 14.22 11.87
CA VAL A 240 3.25 13.38 10.96
C VAL A 240 1.76 13.64 11.15
N ARG A 241 1.27 13.67 12.40
CA ARG A 241 -0.12 14.01 12.72
C ARG A 241 -0.49 15.40 12.18
N LYS A 242 0.34 16.41 12.45
CA LYS A 242 0.14 17.78 11.93
C LYS A 242 0.02 17.81 10.42
N CYS A 243 0.91 17.13 9.70
CA CYS A 243 0.89 17.11 8.24
C CYS A 243 -0.36 16.43 7.69
N VAL A 244 -0.78 15.31 8.27
CA VAL A 244 -2.03 14.61 7.87
C VAL A 244 -3.26 15.49 8.09
N ASP A 245 -3.30 16.20 9.21
CA ASP A 245 -4.44 17.03 9.58
C ASP A 245 -4.51 18.32 8.75
N SER A 246 -3.36 18.94 8.47
CA SER A 246 -3.28 20.30 7.91
C SER A 246 -3.08 20.33 6.40
N PHE A 247 -2.37 19.36 5.84
CA PHE A 247 -1.90 19.40 4.43
C PHE A 247 -2.44 18.27 3.58
N GLU A 248 -3.24 17.38 4.15
CA GLU A 248 -4.04 16.43 3.39
C GLU A 248 -3.24 15.52 2.42
N PRO A 249 -2.10 14.94 2.85
CA PRO A 249 -1.21 14.19 1.97
C PRO A 249 -1.88 12.96 1.35
N TYR A 250 -1.31 12.49 0.25
CA TYR A 250 -1.66 11.22 -0.37
C TYR A 250 -1.21 10.04 0.49
N SER A 251 -1.92 8.92 0.36
CA SER A 251 -1.57 7.68 1.06
C SER A 251 -0.27 7.08 0.54
N SER A 252 0.62 6.71 1.46
CA SER A 252 1.78 5.87 1.16
C SER A 252 1.87 4.69 2.14
N ILE A 253 2.52 3.62 1.71
CA ILE A 253 2.69 2.42 2.54
C ILE A 253 3.57 2.77 3.76
N GLU A 254 4.55 3.63 3.57
CA GLU A 254 5.47 4.13 4.60
C GLU A 254 4.71 4.89 5.67
N LEU A 255 3.81 5.82 5.29
CA LEU A 255 2.97 6.57 6.22
C LEU A 255 2.04 5.64 7.02
N LEU A 256 1.37 4.71 6.34
CA LEU A 256 0.52 3.71 6.99
C LEU A 256 1.32 2.83 7.96
N ARG A 257 2.50 2.33 7.57
CA ARG A 257 3.38 1.53 8.43
C ARG A 257 3.90 2.33 9.62
N PHE A 258 4.19 3.61 9.45
CA PHE A 258 4.60 4.50 10.53
C PHE A 258 3.50 4.64 11.57
N LEU A 259 2.27 4.96 11.15
CA LEU A 259 1.11 5.03 12.05
C LEU A 259 0.81 3.68 12.70
N ALA A 260 1.01 2.56 11.97
CA ALA A 260 0.90 1.23 12.56
C ALA A 260 1.90 0.99 13.69
N LYS A 261 3.10 1.58 13.60
CA LYS A 261 4.22 1.36 14.53
C LYS A 261 4.14 2.28 15.75
N PHE A 262 3.79 3.55 15.54
CA PHE A 262 3.86 4.59 16.56
C PHE A 262 2.51 5.22 16.92
N GLY A 263 1.49 5.03 16.10
CA GLY A 263 0.19 5.65 16.30
C GLY A 263 -0.58 5.06 17.48
N GLU A 264 -1.62 5.79 17.86
CA GLU A 264 -2.52 5.49 18.98
C GLU A 264 -3.98 5.44 18.48
N TRP A 265 -4.93 5.30 19.41
CA TRP A 265 -6.35 5.20 19.10
C TRP A 265 -6.84 6.38 18.24
N GLU A 266 -6.40 7.58 18.56
CA GLU A 266 -6.77 8.84 17.90
C GLU A 266 -6.30 8.89 16.44
N ASP A 267 -5.34 8.05 16.05
CA ASP A 267 -4.83 7.99 14.68
C ASP A 267 -5.65 7.08 13.77
N ILE A 268 -6.66 6.37 14.29
CA ILE A 268 -7.60 5.59 13.47
C ILE A 268 -8.30 6.48 12.44
N GLU A 269 -8.77 7.66 12.87
CA GLU A 269 -9.42 8.62 11.97
C GLU A 269 -8.46 9.11 10.88
N ARG A 270 -7.18 9.32 11.23
CA ARG A 270 -6.14 9.70 10.27
C ARG A 270 -5.90 8.61 9.23
N VAL A 271 -5.77 7.35 9.67
CA VAL A 271 -5.61 6.18 8.77
C VAL A 271 -6.79 6.07 7.81
N VAL A 272 -8.02 6.22 8.32
CA VAL A 272 -9.25 6.18 7.51
C VAL A 272 -9.34 7.35 6.54
N LYS A 273 -8.93 8.56 6.96
CA LYS A 273 -8.92 9.76 6.13
C LYS A 273 -7.94 9.65 4.98
N ILE A 274 -6.73 9.12 5.21
CA ILE A 274 -5.68 9.09 4.19
C ILE A 274 -5.78 7.91 3.24
N VAL A 275 -6.30 6.73 3.65
CA VAL A 275 -6.22 5.53 2.81
C VAL A 275 -6.91 5.66 1.44
N GLY A 276 -7.97 6.48 1.37
CA GLY A 276 -8.66 6.79 0.12
C GLY A 276 -8.04 7.91 -0.70
N LYS A 277 -7.04 8.63 -0.14
CA LYS A 277 -6.33 9.71 -0.82
C LYS A 277 -5.18 9.18 -1.62
N THR A 278 -5.15 9.59 -2.86
CA THR A 278 -4.39 8.92 -3.91
C THR A 278 -3.80 9.99 -4.79
N ASP A 279 -2.59 9.73 -5.23
CA ASP A 279 -1.80 10.77 -5.87
C ASP A 279 -2.16 10.91 -7.36
N PRO A 280 -2.79 12.04 -7.78
CA PRO A 280 -3.14 12.34 -9.17
C PRO A 280 -1.95 12.25 -10.13
N ARG A 281 -0.71 12.41 -9.64
CA ARG A 281 0.51 12.29 -10.45
C ARG A 281 0.74 10.88 -10.97
N TYR A 282 0.18 9.85 -10.32
CA TYR A 282 0.36 8.44 -10.66
C TYR A 282 -0.90 7.78 -11.22
N TYR A 283 -1.93 8.56 -11.56
CA TYR A 283 -3.21 8.00 -11.98
C TYR A 283 -3.28 7.66 -13.47
N GLY A 284 -3.65 6.40 -13.74
CA GLY A 284 -4.67 6.09 -14.74
C GLY A 284 -5.92 5.57 -14.02
N LEU A 285 -7.07 5.61 -14.70
CA LEU A 285 -8.44 5.44 -14.17
C LEU A 285 -8.74 4.19 -13.31
N PHE A 286 -7.79 3.28 -13.08
CA PHE A 286 -7.98 1.97 -12.45
C PHE A 286 -6.90 1.56 -11.41
N SER A 287 -6.32 2.51 -10.67
CA SER A 287 -5.44 2.17 -9.54
C SER A 287 -6.20 1.35 -8.49
N ASN A 288 -5.95 0.04 -8.44
CA ASN A 288 -6.61 -0.88 -7.52
C ASN A 288 -5.98 -0.72 -6.12
N ASN A 289 -6.47 0.25 -5.33
CA ASN A 289 -5.94 0.57 -3.99
C ASN A 289 -6.33 -0.46 -2.91
N ASP A 290 -6.88 -1.60 -3.30
CA ASP A 290 -7.36 -2.64 -2.39
C ASP A 290 -6.30 -3.08 -1.37
N ASP A 291 -5.03 -3.12 -1.76
CA ASP A 291 -3.91 -3.44 -0.86
C ASP A 291 -3.72 -2.39 0.25
N ASN A 292 -3.89 -1.10 -0.07
CA ASN A 292 -3.80 -0.02 0.92
C ASN A 292 -4.97 -0.10 1.91
N TYR A 293 -6.16 -0.48 1.44
CA TYR A 293 -7.32 -0.68 2.30
C TYR A 293 -7.19 -1.92 3.19
N ASP A 294 -6.67 -3.03 2.67
CA ASP A 294 -6.36 -4.22 3.48
C ASP A 294 -5.28 -3.89 4.54
N LEU A 295 -4.27 -3.10 4.19
CA LEU A 295 -3.26 -2.62 5.14
C LEU A 295 -3.87 -1.69 6.19
N ALA A 296 -4.64 -0.69 5.79
CA ALA A 296 -5.31 0.24 6.70
C ALA A 296 -6.24 -0.49 7.67
N ALA A 297 -7.01 -1.48 7.19
CA ALA A 297 -7.87 -2.28 8.06
C ALA A 297 -7.08 -3.06 9.13
N LYS A 298 -5.94 -3.65 8.76
CA LYS A 298 -5.04 -4.30 9.75
C LYS A 298 -4.51 -3.30 10.77
N ILE A 299 -4.15 -2.10 10.32
CA ILE A 299 -3.66 -1.03 11.19
C ILE A 299 -4.76 -0.58 12.16
N VAL A 300 -5.97 -0.34 11.66
CA VAL A 300 -7.12 0.03 12.50
C VAL A 300 -7.39 -1.05 13.54
N CYS A 301 -7.40 -2.33 13.17
CA CYS A 301 -7.52 -3.43 14.13
C CYS A 301 -6.42 -3.40 15.20
N LYS A 302 -5.17 -3.10 14.80
CA LYS A 302 -4.04 -2.99 15.73
C LYS A 302 -4.19 -1.81 16.68
N LEU A 303 -4.52 -0.62 16.18
CA LEU A 303 -4.72 0.59 16.99
C LEU A 303 -5.95 0.48 17.90
N ALA A 304 -6.96 -0.28 17.47
CA ALA A 304 -8.19 -0.52 18.21
C ALA A 304 -8.09 -1.66 19.24
N THR A 305 -6.91 -2.18 19.52
CA THR A 305 -6.73 -3.26 20.50
C THR A 305 -7.33 -2.82 21.85
N ARG A 306 -8.23 -3.65 22.41
CA ARG A 306 -9.02 -3.38 23.64
C ARG A 306 -10.17 -2.37 23.52
N ARG A 307 -10.34 -1.74 22.36
CA ARG A 307 -11.41 -0.75 22.09
C ARG A 307 -12.16 -1.06 20.80
N THR A 308 -12.18 -2.32 20.38
CA THR A 308 -12.73 -2.74 19.09
C THR A 308 -14.23 -2.47 18.97
N ILE A 309 -14.98 -2.47 20.09
CA ILE A 309 -16.41 -2.13 20.12
C ILE A 309 -16.63 -0.67 19.68
N ASP A 310 -15.77 0.25 20.12
CA ASP A 310 -15.86 1.68 19.80
C ASP A 310 -15.75 1.93 18.28
N LEU A 311 -15.03 1.07 17.53
CA LEU A 311 -14.94 1.17 16.08
C LEU A 311 -16.32 1.10 15.40
N PHE A 312 -17.23 0.25 15.90
CA PHE A 312 -18.55 0.04 15.30
C PHE A 312 -19.53 1.19 15.58
N ASN A 313 -19.13 2.11 16.47
CA ASN A 313 -19.85 3.34 16.75
C ASN A 313 -19.23 4.56 16.04
N SER A 314 -18.06 4.41 15.41
CA SER A 314 -17.39 5.46 14.65
C SER A 314 -17.96 5.62 13.23
N SER A 315 -17.64 6.75 12.59
CA SER A 315 -18.07 7.14 11.24
C SER A 315 -17.22 6.49 10.12
N ILE A 316 -16.73 5.26 10.32
CA ILE A 316 -15.94 4.54 9.32
C ILE A 316 -16.83 4.12 8.15
N SER A 317 -16.34 4.32 6.92
CA SER A 317 -17.07 3.94 5.72
C SER A 317 -17.37 2.43 5.69
N PRO A 318 -18.53 2.00 5.14
CA PRO A 318 -18.88 0.58 5.09
C PRO A 318 -17.86 -0.28 4.35
N TYR A 319 -17.16 0.31 3.37
CA TYR A 319 -16.10 -0.36 2.62
C TYR A 319 -14.90 -0.70 3.52
N ILE A 320 -14.37 0.27 4.29
CA ILE A 320 -13.28 0.01 5.24
C ILE A 320 -13.75 -0.92 6.35
N MET A 321 -14.97 -0.76 6.86
CA MET A 321 -15.54 -1.64 7.88
C MET A 321 -15.59 -3.10 7.42
N THR A 322 -15.92 -3.34 6.15
CA THR A 322 -15.90 -4.68 5.54
C THR A 322 -14.49 -5.28 5.58
N LYS A 323 -13.46 -4.48 5.27
CA LYS A 323 -12.06 -4.90 5.36
C LYS A 323 -11.62 -5.12 6.82
N ILE A 324 -12.06 -4.30 7.77
CA ILE A 324 -11.81 -4.48 9.21
C ILE A 324 -12.38 -5.82 9.68
N LEU A 325 -13.61 -6.17 9.29
CA LEU A 325 -14.24 -7.45 9.63
C LEU A 325 -13.48 -8.67 9.08
N LYS A 326 -12.74 -8.52 7.99
CA LYS A 326 -11.84 -9.57 7.48
C LYS A 326 -10.68 -9.84 8.44
N PHE A 327 -10.15 -8.81 9.10
CA PHE A 327 -8.95 -8.88 9.94
C PHE A 327 -9.19 -8.82 11.45
N ILE A 328 -10.41 -8.51 11.91
CA ILE A 328 -10.77 -8.53 13.33
C ILE A 328 -10.56 -9.92 13.92
N SER A 329 -10.05 -9.98 15.15
CA SER A 329 -9.88 -11.26 15.84
C SER A 329 -11.24 -11.87 16.19
N ASN A 330 -11.33 -13.20 16.23
CA ASN A 330 -12.56 -13.90 16.62
C ASN A 330 -13.02 -13.47 18.02
N ARG A 331 -12.07 -13.25 18.95
CA ARG A 331 -12.36 -12.81 20.31
C ARG A 331 -13.05 -11.45 20.30
N ASP A 332 -12.51 -10.50 19.55
CA ASP A 332 -13.04 -9.13 19.54
C ASP A 332 -14.38 -9.09 18.77
N PHE A 333 -14.55 -9.86 17.70
CA PHE A 333 -15.84 -10.02 17.02
C PHE A 333 -16.92 -10.62 17.94
N LEU A 334 -16.57 -11.63 18.74
CA LEU A 334 -17.50 -12.26 19.68
C LEU A 334 -17.95 -11.32 20.80
N SER A 335 -17.18 -10.28 21.09
CA SER A 335 -17.54 -9.26 22.10
C SER A 335 -18.62 -8.29 21.64
N LEU A 336 -18.98 -8.27 20.35
CA LEU A 336 -20.05 -7.43 19.83
C LEU A 336 -21.39 -7.85 20.41
N THR A 337 -22.21 -6.87 20.82
CA THR A 337 -23.58 -7.11 21.27
C THR A 337 -24.50 -7.32 20.07
N ASP A 338 -25.69 -7.88 20.32
CA ASP A 338 -26.67 -8.10 19.26
C ASP A 338 -27.14 -6.79 18.61
N GLU A 339 -27.18 -5.69 19.38
CA GLU A 339 -27.54 -4.36 18.90
C GLU A 339 -26.52 -3.85 17.86
N HIS A 340 -25.22 -4.08 18.10
CA HIS A 340 -24.18 -3.75 17.13
C HIS A 340 -24.35 -4.56 15.84
N LEU A 341 -24.64 -5.86 15.96
CA LEU A 341 -24.85 -6.74 14.80
C LEU A 341 -26.09 -6.34 13.99
N LEU A 342 -27.22 -6.11 14.68
CA LEU A 342 -28.48 -5.69 14.07
C LEU A 342 -28.33 -4.33 13.35
N LYS A 343 -27.63 -3.37 13.94
CA LYS A 343 -27.30 -2.08 13.30
C LYS A 343 -26.54 -2.30 11.99
N MET A 344 -25.56 -3.21 11.97
CA MET A 344 -24.81 -3.52 10.74
C MET A 344 -25.62 -4.31 9.71
N PHE A 345 -26.55 -5.18 10.14
CA PHE A 345 -27.47 -5.87 9.23
C PHE A 345 -28.46 -4.93 8.54
N SER A 346 -28.70 -3.76 9.12
CA SER A 346 -29.55 -2.72 8.53
C SER A 346 -28.76 -1.65 7.75
N ASN A 347 -27.43 -1.78 7.63
CA ASN A 347 -26.63 -0.85 6.83
C ASN A 347 -26.94 -1.01 5.34
N GLU A 348 -26.91 0.06 4.54
CA GLU A 348 -27.22 0.04 3.10
C GLU A 348 -26.20 -0.75 2.26
N SER A 349 -24.96 -0.90 2.73
CA SER A 349 -23.91 -1.61 2.01
C SER A 349 -24.13 -3.13 2.03
N ASP A 350 -24.36 -3.71 0.85
CA ASP A 350 -24.53 -5.16 0.68
C ASP A 350 -23.33 -5.96 1.17
N ASN A 351 -22.12 -5.49 0.82
CA ASN A 351 -20.86 -6.12 1.21
C ASN A 351 -20.68 -6.16 2.73
N LEU A 352 -21.02 -5.06 3.42
CA LEU A 352 -20.92 -5.01 4.88
C LEU A 352 -21.92 -5.98 5.52
N ARG A 353 -23.20 -5.91 5.13
CA ARG A 353 -24.24 -6.82 5.64
C ARG A 353 -23.86 -8.28 5.46
N ARG A 354 -23.45 -8.65 4.24
CA ARG A 354 -23.02 -10.00 3.89
C ARG A 354 -21.83 -10.44 4.75
N MET A 355 -20.79 -9.61 4.88
CA MET A 355 -19.60 -9.95 5.65
C MET A 355 -19.93 -10.18 7.13
N VAL A 356 -20.75 -9.31 7.73
CA VAL A 356 -21.19 -9.47 9.13
C VAL A 356 -21.99 -10.76 9.31
N ALA A 357 -22.95 -11.04 8.41
CA ALA A 357 -23.77 -12.24 8.50
C ALA A 357 -22.92 -13.52 8.37
N LEU A 358 -21.97 -13.54 7.43
CA LEU A 358 -21.00 -14.63 7.28
C LEU A 358 -20.14 -14.82 8.53
N LYS A 359 -19.64 -13.74 9.13
CA LYS A 359 -18.87 -13.79 10.39
C LYS A 359 -19.70 -14.30 11.56
N CYS A 360 -20.98 -13.93 11.63
CA CYS A 360 -21.90 -14.48 12.61
C CYS A 360 -22.00 -16.01 12.48
N VAL A 361 -22.23 -16.53 11.26
CA VAL A 361 -22.31 -17.97 11.00
C VAL A 361 -21.00 -18.69 11.34
N GLN A 362 -19.86 -18.06 11.09
CA GLN A 362 -18.54 -18.62 11.37
C GLN A 362 -18.28 -18.80 12.88
N HIS A 363 -18.76 -17.88 13.72
CA HIS A 363 -18.26 -17.74 15.10
C HIS A 363 -19.33 -17.84 16.19
N LEU A 364 -20.58 -17.47 15.93
CA LEU A 364 -21.62 -17.46 16.96
C LEU A 364 -22.19 -18.86 17.22
N PRO A 365 -22.66 -19.14 18.46
CA PRO A 365 -23.43 -20.34 18.74
C PRO A 365 -24.80 -20.29 18.04
N LYS A 366 -25.31 -21.46 17.68
CA LYS A 366 -26.58 -21.62 16.95
C LYS A 366 -27.77 -20.94 17.64
N THR A 367 -27.82 -21.02 18.97
CA THR A 367 -28.85 -20.37 19.79
C THR A 367 -28.86 -18.85 19.62
N ARG A 368 -27.69 -18.21 19.58
CA ARG A 368 -27.55 -16.77 19.36
C ARG A 368 -27.88 -16.38 17.92
N LEU A 369 -27.52 -17.22 16.94
CA LEU A 369 -27.92 -17.01 15.54
C LEU A 369 -29.43 -17.04 15.35
N SER A 370 -30.12 -18.01 15.96
CA SER A 370 -31.58 -18.10 15.94
C SER A 370 -32.24 -16.85 16.52
N ALA A 371 -31.75 -16.38 17.69
CA ALA A 371 -32.26 -15.16 18.31
C ALA A 371 -32.02 -13.91 17.45
N LEU A 372 -30.84 -13.79 16.82
CA LEU A 372 -30.54 -12.68 15.90
C LEU A 372 -31.43 -12.70 14.66
N LEU A 373 -31.67 -13.88 14.08
CA LEU A 373 -32.55 -14.05 12.92
C LEU A 373 -33.98 -13.63 13.24
N GLU A 374 -34.52 -14.12 14.35
CA GLU A 374 -35.88 -13.77 14.82
C GLU A 374 -35.99 -12.26 15.08
N ARG A 375 -35.06 -11.68 15.85
CA ARG A 375 -35.04 -10.23 16.12
C ARG A 375 -34.94 -9.41 14.84
N TYR A 376 -34.09 -9.83 13.89
CA TYR A 376 -33.92 -9.12 12.61
C TYR A 376 -35.19 -9.17 11.75
N GLN A 377 -35.93 -10.28 11.77
CA GLN A 377 -37.21 -10.40 11.07
C GLN A 377 -38.28 -9.52 11.73
N VAL A 378 -38.33 -9.44 13.07
CA VAL A 378 -39.35 -8.67 13.80
C VAL A 378 -39.11 -7.16 13.76
N ASN A 379 -37.85 -6.70 13.83
CA ASN A 379 -37.52 -5.28 14.09
C ASN A 379 -37.44 -4.34 12.86
N GLY A 380 -37.68 -4.79 11.61
CA GLY A 380 -37.24 -4.03 10.42
C GLY A 380 -38.33 -3.37 9.56
N GLU A 381 -38.16 -2.07 9.23
CA GLU A 381 -38.76 -1.36 8.07
C GLU A 381 -38.23 -1.90 6.72
N TYR A 382 -36.97 -2.38 6.68
CA TYR A 382 -36.36 -3.00 5.50
C TYR A 382 -35.67 -4.31 5.91
N ARG A 383 -35.95 -5.38 5.15
CA ARG A 383 -35.36 -6.71 5.35
C ARG A 383 -34.49 -7.06 4.16
N TYR A 384 -33.19 -7.18 4.39
CA TYR A 384 -32.28 -7.59 3.32
C TYR A 384 -32.19 -9.10 3.24
N TYR A 385 -32.55 -9.64 2.06
CA TYR A 385 -32.56 -11.08 1.81
C TYR A 385 -31.20 -11.72 2.06
N ASN A 386 -30.10 -11.03 1.76
CA ASN A 386 -28.75 -11.56 1.96
C ASN A 386 -28.46 -11.87 3.44
N VAL A 387 -28.92 -11.04 4.38
CA VAL A 387 -28.77 -11.29 5.82
C VAL A 387 -29.58 -12.50 6.24
N ILE A 388 -30.87 -12.55 5.84
CA ILE A 388 -31.77 -13.68 6.16
C ILE A 388 -31.18 -14.98 5.63
N HIS A 389 -30.76 -15.00 4.37
CA HIS A 389 -30.19 -16.17 3.72
C HIS A 389 -28.99 -16.75 4.49
N TRP A 390 -28.04 -15.90 4.89
CA TRP A 390 -26.86 -16.37 5.62
C TRP A 390 -27.17 -16.81 7.06
N LEU A 391 -28.01 -16.06 7.78
CA LEU A 391 -28.39 -16.43 9.14
C LEU A 391 -29.22 -17.71 9.15
N ASP A 392 -30.17 -17.87 8.22
CA ASP A 392 -30.96 -19.10 8.06
C ASP A 392 -30.06 -20.30 7.73
N LEU A 393 -29.09 -20.16 6.83
CA LEU A 393 -28.08 -21.20 6.59
C LEU A 393 -27.40 -21.63 7.91
N GLY A 394 -27.01 -20.66 8.74
CA GLY A 394 -26.39 -20.92 10.05
C GLY A 394 -27.30 -21.62 11.06
N VAL A 395 -28.61 -21.35 11.00
CA VAL A 395 -29.63 -21.94 11.89
C VAL A 395 -30.12 -23.30 11.36
N SER A 396 -30.19 -23.52 10.07
CA SER A 396 -30.81 -24.71 9.49
C SER A 396 -29.81 -25.85 9.30
N MET A 397 -28.53 -25.57 9.07
CA MET A 397 -27.51 -26.58 8.81
C MET A 397 -26.76 -27.06 10.07
N PRO A 398 -26.07 -28.22 10.01
CA PRO A 398 -25.06 -28.58 11.00
C PRO A 398 -23.95 -27.53 11.07
N SER A 399 -23.49 -27.19 12.29
CA SER A 399 -22.59 -26.06 12.52
C SER A 399 -21.29 -26.14 11.73
N ASP A 400 -20.69 -27.32 11.59
CA ASP A 400 -19.42 -27.48 10.85
C ASP A 400 -19.58 -27.23 9.35
N VAL A 401 -20.71 -27.65 8.78
CA VAL A 401 -21.06 -27.41 7.37
C VAL A 401 -21.28 -25.92 7.15
N ALA A 402 -22.12 -25.29 7.97
CA ALA A 402 -22.42 -23.86 7.87
C ALA A 402 -21.15 -22.99 7.98
N ARG A 403 -20.28 -23.29 8.95
CA ARG A 403 -19.00 -22.60 9.14
C ARG A 403 -18.07 -22.76 7.94
N THR A 404 -18.00 -23.95 7.37
CA THR A 404 -17.17 -24.23 6.18
C THR A 404 -17.64 -23.44 4.96
N VAL A 405 -18.95 -23.43 4.71
CA VAL A 405 -19.57 -22.66 3.62
C VAL A 405 -19.33 -21.17 3.84
N ALA A 406 -19.60 -20.66 5.05
CA ALA A 406 -19.41 -19.26 5.37
C ALA A 406 -17.96 -18.81 5.24
N LYS A 407 -16.99 -19.64 5.65
CA LYS A 407 -15.55 -19.34 5.50
C LYS A 407 -15.15 -19.22 4.03
N ARG A 408 -15.64 -20.12 3.18
CA ARG A 408 -15.39 -20.05 1.73
C ARG A 408 -16.03 -18.81 1.09
N ALA A 409 -17.24 -18.45 1.51
CA ALA A 409 -17.97 -17.31 0.97
C ALA A 409 -17.43 -15.94 1.43
N SER A 410 -16.63 -15.90 2.50
CA SER A 410 -15.97 -14.69 3.01
C SER A 410 -14.48 -14.59 2.63
N SER A 411 -13.94 -15.63 1.98
CA SER A 411 -12.57 -15.63 1.43
C SER A 411 -12.54 -14.74 0.20
#